data_AF-A0A945VXC7-F1
#
_entry.id   AF-A0A945VXC7-F1
#
_cell.length_a   1.000
_cell.length_b   1.000
_cell.length_c   1.000
_cell.angle_alpha   90.00
_cell.angle_beta   90.00
_cell.angle_gamma   90.00
#
_symmetry.space_group_name_H-M   'P 1'
#
loop_
_entity.id
_entity.type
_entity.pdbx_description
1 polymer ?
#
loop_
_entity_poly.entity_id
_entity_poly.type
_entity_poly.pdbx_seq_one_letter_code
_entity_poly.pdbx_strand_id
1 'polypeptide(L)'
;MKSGIYCIENRENAKIYVGSSKHINNRLIGHRRMLRKGTHDNEHLQNAFNKYGEESFEFYPLQRVEIPELLEREQYWIDKYESSDPKEGYNINPKANGSPMLNPETAKKVSEALKGHTPWNKGLKGSQIPWNKGKTNVYSEETKQKIGSAMRGKNHSEETKKRISENGKGIKKPKSEEHKRKISISKKGNKNMLGRKHSDETKKRMSEAAKKRIRKPMSEETKKKIGLANSIALLGKKHSAETKLKMSRTQKERLKK
;
A
#
# COMPACT_ATOMS: atom_id res chain seq x y z
N MET A 1 6.15 -34.33 22.09
CA MET A 1 5.59 -33.55 20.96
C MET A 1 4.70 -34.46 20.14
N LYS A 2 3.49 -34.03 19.73
CA LYS A 2 2.57 -34.82 18.89
C LYS A 2 1.70 -33.88 18.04
N SER A 3 2.33 -33.02 17.25
CA SER A 3 1.65 -32.21 16.24
C SER A 3 1.12 -33.09 15.11
N GLY A 4 0.10 -32.60 14.41
CA GLY A 4 -0.45 -33.28 13.25
C GLY A 4 -1.90 -32.92 12.97
N ILE A 5 -2.53 -33.78 12.17
CA ILE A 5 -3.90 -33.68 11.70
C ILE A 5 -4.79 -34.60 12.54
N TYR A 6 -6.01 -34.15 12.83
CA TYR A 6 -7.01 -34.89 13.58
C TYR A 6 -8.35 -34.89 12.86
N CYS A 7 -9.18 -35.87 13.20
CA CYS A 7 -10.52 -36.06 12.65
C CYS A 7 -11.55 -36.09 13.80
N ILE A 8 -12.73 -35.52 13.54
CA ILE A 8 -13.95 -35.76 14.31
C ILE A 8 -14.98 -36.29 13.33
N GLU A 9 -15.38 -37.54 13.49
CA GLU A 9 -16.25 -38.26 12.56
C GLU A 9 -17.59 -38.54 13.21
N ASN A 10 -18.67 -38.27 12.50
CA ASN A 10 -20.01 -38.70 12.90
C ASN A 10 -20.30 -40.07 12.26
N ARG A 11 -20.37 -41.12 13.07
CA ARG A 11 -20.57 -42.50 12.62
C ARG A 11 -21.97 -42.76 12.06
N GLU A 12 -22.95 -41.91 12.35
CA GLU A 12 -24.33 -42.06 11.86
C GLU A 12 -24.50 -41.68 10.39
N ASN A 13 -23.66 -40.76 9.88
CA ASN A 13 -23.77 -40.23 8.51
C ASN A 13 -22.43 -40.09 7.79
N ALA A 14 -21.36 -40.63 8.37
CA ALA A 14 -19.99 -40.58 7.87
C ALA A 14 -19.42 -39.16 7.62
N LYS A 15 -20.08 -38.10 8.10
CA LYS A 15 -19.56 -36.73 7.93
C LYS A 15 -18.38 -36.50 8.84
N ILE A 16 -17.40 -35.75 8.33
CA ILE A 16 -16.16 -35.52 9.07
C ILE A 16 -15.81 -34.04 9.24
N TYR A 17 -15.08 -33.77 10.31
CA TYR A 17 -14.36 -32.53 10.56
C TYR A 17 -12.87 -32.81 10.61
N VAL A 18 -12.09 -32.11 9.82
CA VAL A 18 -10.62 -32.19 9.79
C VAL A 18 -10.04 -30.92 10.40
N GLY A 19 -9.00 -31.07 11.22
CA GLY A 19 -8.22 -29.92 11.69
C GLY A 19 -6.76 -30.25 11.97
N SER A 20 -5.92 -29.22 12.11
CA SER A 20 -4.51 -29.37 12.52
C SER A 20 -4.22 -28.79 13.91
N SER A 21 -3.19 -29.31 14.57
CA SER A 21 -2.74 -28.77 15.85
C SER A 21 -1.28 -29.11 16.15
N LYS A 22 -0.60 -28.21 16.88
CA LYS A 22 0.72 -28.49 17.49
C LYS A 22 0.62 -29.55 18.61
N HIS A 23 -0.57 -29.71 19.19
CA HIS A 23 -0.88 -30.65 20.26
C HIS A 23 -2.24 -31.32 19.98
N ILE A 24 -2.24 -32.37 19.15
CA ILE A 24 -3.48 -33.03 18.70
C ILE A 24 -4.37 -33.47 19.87
N ASN A 25 -3.80 -34.19 20.84
CA ASN A 25 -4.59 -34.74 21.95
C ASN A 25 -5.30 -33.64 22.76
N ASN A 26 -4.60 -32.57 23.10
CA ASN A 26 -5.18 -31.43 23.82
C ASN A 26 -6.29 -30.77 22.99
N ARG A 27 -6.11 -30.68 21.66
CA ARG A 27 -7.10 -30.10 20.76
C ARG A 27 -8.36 -30.95 20.67
N LEU A 28 -8.24 -32.27 20.53
CA LEU A 28 -9.37 -33.21 20.52
C LEU A 28 -10.15 -33.19 21.85
N ILE A 29 -9.44 -33.21 22.99
CA ILE A 29 -10.08 -33.06 24.32
C ILE A 29 -10.81 -31.72 24.41
N GLY A 30 -10.19 -30.64 23.92
CA GLY A 30 -10.79 -29.31 23.87
C GLY A 30 -12.09 -29.28 23.06
N HIS A 31 -12.08 -29.85 21.85
CA HIS A 31 -13.27 -29.98 21.00
C HIS A 31 -14.40 -30.72 21.70
N ARG A 32 -14.13 -31.92 22.22
CA ARG A 32 -15.12 -32.73 22.95
C ARG A 32 -15.71 -31.96 24.13
N ARG A 33 -14.87 -31.28 24.92
CA ARG A 33 -15.32 -30.46 26.05
C ARG A 33 -16.21 -29.30 25.61
N MET A 34 -15.85 -28.59 24.54
CA MET A 34 -16.64 -27.46 24.02
C MET A 34 -17.99 -27.93 23.47
N LEU A 35 -18.01 -29.06 22.74
CA LEU A 35 -19.23 -29.67 22.21
C LEU A 35 -20.19 -30.08 23.31
N ARG A 36 -19.70 -30.75 24.37
CA ARG A 36 -20.50 -31.10 25.56
C ARG A 36 -21.09 -29.87 26.26
N LYS A 37 -20.41 -28.73 26.21
CA LYS A 37 -20.85 -27.48 26.84
C LYS A 37 -21.77 -26.63 25.95
N GLY A 38 -21.94 -26.98 24.68
CA GLY A 38 -22.69 -26.15 23.73
C GLY A 38 -21.95 -24.87 23.32
N THR A 39 -20.63 -24.79 23.50
CA THR A 39 -19.83 -23.56 23.26
C THR A 39 -18.82 -23.74 22.14
N HIS A 40 -19.08 -24.63 21.18
CA HIS A 40 -18.17 -24.89 20.08
C HIS A 40 -18.28 -23.85 18.97
N ASP A 41 -17.14 -23.35 18.46
CA ASP A 41 -17.10 -22.27 17.44
C ASP A 41 -17.75 -22.66 16.11
N ASN A 42 -17.73 -23.94 15.77
CA ASN A 42 -18.42 -24.48 14.60
C ASN A 42 -19.86 -24.86 14.96
N GLU A 43 -20.80 -23.98 14.64
CA GLU A 43 -22.22 -24.15 14.89
C GLU A 43 -22.80 -25.39 14.17
N HIS A 44 -22.36 -25.68 12.94
CA HIS A 44 -22.83 -26.86 12.20
C HIS A 44 -22.44 -28.16 12.91
N LEU A 45 -21.18 -28.27 13.35
CA LEU A 45 -20.72 -29.41 14.14
C LEU A 45 -21.41 -29.48 15.51
N GLN A 46 -21.61 -28.35 16.19
CA GLN A 46 -22.31 -28.29 17.47
C GLN A 46 -23.76 -28.78 17.35
N ASN A 47 -24.48 -28.34 16.32
CA ASN A 47 -25.87 -28.73 16.07
C ASN A 47 -25.96 -30.23 15.75
N ALA A 48 -25.02 -30.76 14.97
CA ALA A 48 -24.95 -32.20 14.71
C ALA A 48 -24.66 -32.99 16.00
N PHE A 49 -23.74 -32.53 16.84
CA PHE A 49 -23.44 -33.14 18.13
C PHE A 49 -24.66 -33.16 19.07
N ASN A 50 -25.40 -32.05 19.13
CA ASN A 50 -26.65 -31.96 19.90
C ASN A 50 -27.74 -32.90 19.35
N LYS A 51 -27.78 -33.11 18.04
CA LYS A 51 -28.80 -33.94 17.37
C LYS A 51 -28.54 -35.44 17.52
N TYR A 52 -27.31 -35.89 17.28
CA TYR A 52 -26.96 -37.32 17.24
C TYR A 52 -26.38 -37.83 18.56
N GLY A 53 -26.02 -36.94 19.50
CA GLY A 53 -25.42 -37.32 20.78
C GLY A 53 -23.93 -37.66 20.68
N GLU A 54 -23.25 -37.66 21.82
CA GLU A 54 -21.79 -37.84 21.87
C GLU A 54 -21.32 -39.20 21.36
N GLU A 55 -22.04 -40.27 21.68
CA GLU A 55 -21.67 -41.65 21.32
C GLU A 55 -21.61 -41.87 19.80
N SER A 56 -22.31 -41.02 19.04
CA SER A 56 -22.29 -41.00 17.57
C SER A 56 -21.01 -40.39 16.99
N PHE A 57 -20.16 -39.76 17.81
CA PHE A 57 -18.96 -39.06 17.35
C PHE A 57 -17.67 -39.71 17.83
N GLU A 58 -16.76 -39.94 16.89
CA GLU A 58 -15.42 -40.41 17.18
C GLU A 58 -14.38 -39.29 17.01
N PHE A 59 -13.38 -39.27 17.90
CA PHE A 59 -12.34 -38.25 17.94
C PHE A 59 -10.98 -38.93 17.91
N TYR A 60 -10.23 -38.78 16.82
CA TYR A 60 -8.97 -39.51 16.66
C TYR A 60 -7.89 -38.71 15.90
N PRO A 61 -6.60 -38.95 16.20
CA PRO A 61 -5.51 -38.43 15.40
C PRO A 61 -5.49 -39.11 14.03
N LEU A 62 -5.48 -38.33 12.96
CA LEU A 62 -5.47 -38.84 11.59
C LEU A 62 -4.05 -39.04 11.05
N GLN A 63 -3.16 -38.07 11.30
CA GLN A 63 -1.77 -38.14 10.83
C GLN A 63 -0.85 -37.32 11.72
N ARG A 64 0.34 -37.85 12.05
CA ARG A 64 1.40 -37.07 12.70
C ARG A 64 2.17 -36.27 11.65
N VAL A 65 2.36 -34.98 11.89
CA VAL A 65 2.98 -34.06 10.93
C VAL A 65 3.78 -33.02 11.71
N GLU A 66 4.92 -32.61 11.16
CA GLU A 66 5.72 -31.53 11.73
C GLU A 66 5.04 -30.17 11.56
N ILE A 67 5.34 -29.25 12.48
CA ILE A 67 4.66 -27.94 12.55
C ILE A 67 4.66 -27.17 11.21
N PRO A 68 5.77 -27.11 10.44
CA PRO A 68 5.81 -26.39 9.17
C PRO A 68 4.84 -26.92 8.11
N GLU A 69 4.52 -28.22 8.18
CA GLU A 69 3.71 -28.93 7.17
C GLU A 69 2.22 -29.00 7.53
N LEU A 70 1.83 -28.56 8.74
CA LEU A 70 0.45 -28.69 9.23
C LEU A 70 -0.58 -28.09 8.28
N LEU A 71 -0.30 -26.89 7.75
CA LEU A 71 -1.26 -26.16 6.93
C LEU A 71 -1.51 -26.86 5.59
N GLU A 72 -0.43 -27.29 4.93
CA GLU A 72 -0.52 -28.02 3.65
C GLU A 72 -1.22 -29.36 3.86
N ARG A 73 -0.90 -30.06 4.95
CA ARG A 73 -1.48 -31.36 5.23
C ARG A 73 -2.94 -31.28 5.66
N GLU A 74 -3.33 -30.25 6.39
CA GLU A 74 -4.73 -29.98 6.71
C GLU A 74 -5.55 -29.75 5.43
N GLN A 75 -5.04 -28.91 4.53
CA GLN A 75 -5.69 -28.67 3.24
C GLN A 75 -5.88 -29.97 2.45
N TYR A 76 -4.84 -30.80 2.34
CA TYR A 76 -4.92 -32.10 1.66
C TYR A 76 -6.06 -32.97 2.20
N TRP A 77 -6.22 -33.06 3.52
CA TRP A 77 -7.24 -33.92 4.12
C TRP A 77 -8.65 -33.31 4.04
N ILE A 78 -8.78 -31.98 4.11
CA ILE A 78 -10.04 -31.30 3.83
C ILE A 78 -10.50 -31.59 2.40
N ASP A 79 -9.60 -31.48 1.43
CA ASP A 79 -9.91 -31.73 0.02
C ASP A 79 -10.19 -33.21 -0.24
N LYS A 80 -9.38 -34.12 0.31
CA LYS A 80 -9.52 -35.56 0.10
C LYS A 80 -10.86 -36.13 0.57
N TYR A 81 -11.39 -35.58 1.66
CA TYR A 81 -12.68 -36.02 2.21
C TYR A 81 -13.82 -35.08 1.87
N GLU A 82 -13.56 -34.05 1.07
CA GLU A 82 -14.53 -33.01 0.74
C GLU A 82 -15.21 -32.44 1.99
N SER A 83 -14.47 -32.36 3.11
CA SER A 83 -15.07 -32.13 4.44
C SER A 83 -15.66 -30.73 4.61
N SER A 84 -15.47 -29.86 3.60
CA SER A 84 -16.05 -28.53 3.50
C SER A 84 -17.39 -28.48 2.76
N ASP A 85 -17.79 -29.54 2.06
CA ASP A 85 -19.15 -29.69 1.55
C ASP A 85 -20.07 -30.05 2.74
N PRO A 86 -21.13 -29.26 3.02
CA PRO A 86 -22.07 -29.58 4.08
C PRO A 86 -22.74 -30.97 3.97
N LYS A 87 -22.73 -31.60 2.80
CA LYS A 87 -23.22 -32.98 2.60
C LYS A 87 -22.25 -34.02 3.12
N GLU A 88 -20.94 -33.78 2.98
CA GLU A 88 -19.88 -34.76 3.28
C GLU A 88 -19.13 -34.43 4.59
N GLY A 89 -19.23 -33.19 5.11
CA GLY A 89 -18.48 -32.81 6.28
C GLY A 89 -18.95 -31.57 7.05
N TYR A 90 -18.10 -31.19 8.00
CA TYR A 90 -18.36 -30.15 8.98
C TYR A 90 -17.40 -28.97 8.88
N ASN A 91 -16.32 -29.03 8.10
CA ASN A 91 -15.44 -27.87 7.92
C ASN A 91 -16.22 -26.72 7.28
N ILE A 92 -16.18 -25.53 7.89
CA ILE A 92 -16.89 -24.37 7.36
C ILE A 92 -16.18 -23.80 6.14
N ASN A 93 -14.85 -23.93 6.10
CA ASN A 93 -14.01 -23.36 5.06
C ASN A 93 -13.41 -24.43 4.17
N PRO A 94 -13.43 -24.25 2.84
CA PRO A 94 -12.72 -25.12 1.91
C PRO A 94 -11.20 -24.91 1.98
N LYS A 95 -10.72 -23.80 2.57
CA LYS A 95 -9.30 -23.54 2.74
C LYS A 95 -8.88 -23.55 4.20
N ALA A 96 -7.80 -24.26 4.52
CA ALA A 96 -7.25 -24.38 5.87
C ALA A 96 -6.78 -23.02 6.47
N ASN A 97 -6.32 -22.08 5.63
CA ASN A 97 -5.89 -20.75 6.09
C ASN A 97 -7.00 -19.67 6.07
N GLY A 98 -8.22 -20.04 5.68
CA GLY A 98 -9.29 -19.08 5.40
C GLY A 98 -9.99 -18.58 6.66
N SER A 99 -10.21 -17.26 6.74
CA SER A 99 -11.39 -16.75 7.46
C SER A 99 -12.66 -17.36 6.85
N PRO A 100 -13.75 -17.54 7.62
CA PRO A 100 -15.04 -17.99 7.12
C PRO A 100 -15.33 -17.37 5.75
N MET A 101 -15.26 -18.17 4.69
CA MET A 101 -15.69 -17.71 3.38
C MET A 101 -17.18 -17.46 3.56
N LEU A 102 -17.58 -16.18 3.54
CA LEU A 102 -18.99 -15.85 3.33
C LEU A 102 -19.41 -16.65 2.10
N ASN A 103 -20.42 -17.52 2.25
CA ASN A 103 -21.09 -18.18 1.14
C ASN A 103 -21.21 -17.14 0.00
N PRO A 104 -20.79 -17.44 -1.24
CA PRO A 104 -20.87 -16.49 -2.36
C PRO A 104 -22.24 -15.79 -2.47
N GLU A 105 -23.32 -16.49 -2.12
CA GLU A 105 -24.67 -15.94 -2.06
C GLU A 105 -24.84 -14.91 -0.94
N THR A 106 -24.35 -15.21 0.26
CA THR A 106 -24.34 -14.26 1.40
C THR A 106 -23.45 -13.06 1.12
N ALA A 107 -22.27 -13.27 0.53
CA ALA A 107 -21.38 -12.20 0.11
C ALA A 107 -22.07 -11.29 -0.92
N LYS A 108 -22.81 -11.87 -1.87
CA LYS A 108 -23.62 -11.14 -2.85
C LYS A 108 -24.73 -10.35 -2.18
N LYS A 109 -25.50 -10.94 -1.26
CA LYS A 109 -26.56 -10.25 -0.49
C LYS A 109 -26.01 -9.07 0.31
N VAL A 110 -24.88 -9.26 1.01
CA VAL A 110 -24.21 -8.18 1.75
C VAL A 110 -23.72 -7.08 0.80
N SER A 111 -23.14 -7.46 -0.34
CA SER A 111 -22.68 -6.51 -1.36
C SER A 111 -23.84 -5.70 -1.95
N GLU A 112 -24.96 -6.35 -2.25
CA GLU A 112 -26.19 -5.71 -2.76
C GLU A 112 -26.81 -4.77 -1.72
N ALA A 113 -26.89 -5.20 -0.45
CA ALA A 113 -27.41 -4.37 0.64
C ALA A 113 -26.55 -3.13 0.91
N LEU A 114 -25.22 -3.23 0.74
CA LEU A 114 -24.30 -2.11 0.90
C LEU A 114 -24.22 -1.22 -0.35
N LYS A 115 -24.73 -1.67 -1.49
CA LYS A 115 -24.68 -0.94 -2.76
C LYS A 115 -25.56 0.31 -2.66
N GLY A 116 -24.94 1.48 -2.77
CA GLY A 116 -25.64 2.76 -2.65
C GLY A 116 -25.77 3.29 -1.22
N HIS A 117 -25.40 2.51 -0.20
CA HIS A 117 -25.32 3.02 1.16
C HIS A 117 -24.18 4.05 1.24
N THR A 118 -24.55 5.31 1.42
CA THR A 118 -23.60 6.38 1.68
C THR A 118 -23.43 6.52 3.19
N PRO A 119 -22.22 6.29 3.74
CA PRO A 119 -21.95 6.57 5.14
C PRO A 119 -22.32 8.02 5.47
N TRP A 120 -22.96 8.26 6.62
CA TRP A 120 -23.42 9.59 7.04
C TRP A 120 -22.30 10.65 7.09
N ASN A 121 -21.04 10.20 7.18
CA ASN A 121 -19.84 11.04 7.19
C ASN A 121 -19.22 11.30 5.81
N LYS A 122 -19.77 10.72 4.73
CA LYS A 122 -19.20 10.87 3.38
C LYS A 122 -19.28 12.34 2.94
N GLY A 123 -18.12 12.98 2.78
CA GLY A 123 -18.01 14.37 2.33
C GLY A 123 -18.03 15.42 3.46
N LEU A 124 -18.35 15.04 4.69
CA LEU A 124 -18.25 15.92 5.86
C LEU A 124 -16.77 16.12 6.24
N LYS A 125 -16.20 17.27 5.88
CA LYS A 125 -14.84 17.63 6.32
C LYS A 125 -14.80 17.81 7.83
N GLY A 126 -14.12 16.90 8.52
CA GLY A 126 -13.91 16.97 9.97
C GLY A 126 -14.94 16.23 10.81
N SER A 127 -15.78 15.36 10.22
CA SER A 127 -16.72 14.51 11.01
C SER A 127 -15.99 13.62 12.03
N GLN A 128 -14.73 13.30 11.76
CA GLN A 128 -13.80 12.72 12.70
C GLN A 128 -12.64 13.69 12.84
N ILE A 129 -12.52 14.31 14.03
CA ILE A 129 -11.35 15.12 14.37
C ILE A 129 -10.29 14.13 14.88
N PRO A 130 -9.14 14.00 14.20
CA PRO A 130 -8.04 13.21 14.73
C PRO A 130 -7.61 13.78 16.09
N TRP A 131 -7.38 12.91 17.07
CA TRP A 131 -6.99 13.31 18.43
C TRP A 131 -5.69 14.15 18.51
N ASN A 132 -4.89 14.11 17.44
CA ASN A 132 -3.63 14.83 17.27
C ASN A 132 -3.78 16.12 16.44
N LYS A 133 -4.99 16.51 16.03
CA LYS A 133 -5.22 17.73 15.26
C LYS A 133 -4.82 18.96 16.09
N GLY A 134 -3.87 19.74 15.57
CA GLY A 134 -3.37 20.95 16.24
C GLY A 134 -2.28 20.70 17.30
N LYS A 135 -1.97 19.44 17.62
CA LYS A 135 -0.87 19.11 18.53
C LYS A 135 0.45 19.03 17.76
N THR A 136 1.46 19.73 18.25
CA THR A 136 2.85 19.58 17.79
C THR A 136 3.61 18.64 18.73
N ASN A 137 4.59 17.90 18.19
CA ASN A 137 5.47 17.03 18.96
C ASN A 137 4.80 15.83 19.68
N VAL A 138 3.79 15.24 19.04
CA VAL A 138 2.99 14.12 19.58
C VAL A 138 3.79 12.82 19.75
N TYR A 139 4.89 12.67 19.03
CA TYR A 139 5.73 11.47 19.05
C TYR A 139 7.08 11.75 19.70
N SER A 140 7.58 10.80 20.48
CA SER A 140 8.94 10.83 21.02
C SER A 140 9.99 10.79 19.91
N GLU A 141 11.20 11.30 20.18
CA GLU A 141 12.31 11.28 19.23
C GLU A 141 12.68 9.85 18.79
N GLU A 142 12.64 8.89 19.73
CA GLU A 142 12.84 7.48 19.43
C GLU A 142 11.80 6.95 18.42
N THR A 143 10.53 7.32 18.59
CA THR A 143 9.45 6.94 17.67
C THR A 143 9.64 7.55 16.29
N LYS A 144 10.05 8.83 16.23
CA LYS A 144 10.38 9.50 14.95
C LYS A 144 11.53 8.81 14.24
N GLN A 145 12.56 8.39 14.97
CA GLN A 145 13.68 7.63 14.42
C GLN A 145 13.25 6.27 13.87
N LYS A 146 12.42 5.51 14.60
CA LYS A 146 11.89 4.21 14.13
C LYS A 146 11.08 4.36 12.83
N ILE A 147 10.18 5.35 12.77
CA ILE A 147 9.39 5.64 11.56
C ILE A 147 10.31 6.03 10.41
N GLY A 148 11.28 6.92 10.66
CA GLY A 148 12.24 7.37 9.66
C GLY A 148 13.08 6.23 9.10
N SER A 149 13.62 5.36 9.96
CA SER A 149 14.42 4.20 9.57
C SER A 149 13.61 3.17 8.78
N ALA A 150 12.36 2.92 9.14
CA ALA A 150 11.48 1.99 8.42
C ALA A 150 11.07 2.47 7.02
N MET A 151 11.10 3.78 6.76
CA MET A 151 10.73 4.39 5.48
C MET A 151 11.95 4.69 4.58
N ARG A 152 13.14 4.80 5.17
CA ARG A 152 14.38 5.10 4.44
C ARG A 152 14.66 3.98 3.43
N GLY A 153 14.83 4.35 2.16
CA GLY A 153 15.17 3.41 1.08
C GLY A 153 13.97 2.67 0.46
N LYS A 154 12.75 2.84 0.98
CA LYS A 154 11.55 2.29 0.34
C LYS A 154 11.21 3.09 -0.90
N ASN A 155 11.53 2.53 -2.07
CA ASN A 155 11.11 3.05 -3.36
C ASN A 155 9.87 2.27 -3.85
N HIS A 156 8.97 2.95 -4.55
CA HIS A 156 7.90 2.26 -5.26
C HIS A 156 8.48 1.27 -6.29
N SER A 157 7.82 0.14 -6.50
CA SER A 157 8.17 -0.79 -7.58
C SER A 157 8.04 -0.11 -8.95
N GLU A 158 8.78 -0.58 -9.95
CA GLU A 158 8.70 -0.03 -11.30
C GLU A 158 7.29 -0.09 -11.87
N GLU A 159 6.56 -1.17 -11.61
CA GLU A 159 5.14 -1.31 -11.96
C GLU A 159 4.27 -0.24 -11.29
N THR A 160 4.49 0.01 -10.00
CA THR A 160 3.74 1.04 -9.25
C THR A 160 4.07 2.45 -9.75
N LYS A 161 5.34 2.72 -10.05
CA LYS A 161 5.77 4.00 -10.66
C LYS A 161 5.10 4.21 -12.01
N LYS A 162 5.03 3.16 -12.84
CA LYS A 162 4.38 3.18 -14.15
C LYS A 162 2.88 3.50 -14.02
N ARG A 163 2.16 2.82 -13.11
CA ARG A 163 0.74 3.09 -12.84
C ARG A 163 0.48 4.52 -12.35
N ILE A 164 1.32 5.04 -11.44
CA ILE A 164 1.22 6.43 -10.96
C ILE A 164 1.43 7.41 -12.13
N SER A 165 2.41 7.13 -13.01
CA SER A 165 2.68 7.95 -14.19
C SER A 165 1.51 7.95 -15.16
N GLU A 166 0.93 6.78 -15.45
CA GLU A 166 -0.21 6.60 -16.36
C GLU A 166 -1.46 7.33 -15.84
N ASN A 167 -1.78 7.17 -14.55
CA ASN A 167 -2.91 7.89 -13.93
C ASN A 167 -2.70 9.42 -13.89
N GLY A 168 -1.44 9.88 -13.87
CA GLY A 168 -1.10 11.29 -13.94
C GLY A 168 -1.12 11.87 -15.37
N LYS A 169 -1.04 11.03 -16.40
CA LYS A 169 -1.14 11.46 -17.80
C LYS A 169 -2.59 11.82 -18.11
N GLY A 170 -2.83 13.08 -18.45
CA GLY A 170 -4.16 13.59 -18.83
C GLY A 170 -4.82 14.47 -17.77
N ILE A 171 -4.42 14.39 -16.50
CA ILE A 171 -4.87 15.34 -15.47
C ILE A 171 -4.04 16.63 -15.55
N LYS A 172 -4.28 17.42 -16.60
CA LYS A 172 -3.87 18.83 -16.66
C LYS A 172 -5.07 19.71 -16.31
N LYS A 173 -5.75 19.48 -15.19
CA LYS A 173 -6.73 20.48 -14.74
C LYS A 173 -5.95 21.75 -14.37
N PRO A 174 -6.13 22.87 -15.09
CA PRO A 174 -5.49 24.11 -14.70
C PRO A 174 -5.96 24.43 -13.28
N LYS A 175 -5.00 24.74 -12.42
CA LYS A 175 -5.30 25.15 -11.03
C LYS A 175 -6.28 26.32 -11.08
N SER A 176 -7.34 26.28 -10.26
CA SER A 176 -8.27 27.40 -10.15
C SER A 176 -7.52 28.68 -9.76
N GLU A 177 -8.03 29.84 -10.15
CA GLU A 177 -7.43 31.12 -9.80
C GLU A 177 -7.31 31.31 -8.28
N GLU A 178 -8.31 30.84 -7.52
CA GLU A 178 -8.26 30.83 -6.06
C GLU A 178 -7.08 29.99 -5.52
N HIS A 179 -6.85 28.81 -6.09
CA HIS A 179 -5.74 27.96 -5.67
C HIS A 179 -4.37 28.55 -6.06
N LYS A 180 -4.27 29.20 -7.23
CA LYS A 180 -3.07 29.96 -7.62
C LYS A 180 -2.79 31.10 -6.65
N ARG A 181 -3.82 31.85 -6.24
CA ARG A 181 -3.71 32.93 -5.24
C ARG A 181 -3.21 32.40 -3.90
N LYS A 182 -3.75 31.30 -3.37
CA LYS A 182 -3.28 30.69 -2.11
C LYS A 182 -1.81 30.28 -2.16
N ILE A 183 -1.38 29.67 -3.27
CA ILE A 183 0.04 29.34 -3.48
C ILE A 183 0.88 30.62 -3.50
N SER A 184 0.44 31.65 -4.23
CA SER A 184 1.15 32.92 -4.33
C SER A 184 1.32 33.60 -2.96
N ILE A 185 0.25 33.67 -2.17
CA ILE A 185 0.26 34.24 -0.82
C ILE A 185 1.23 33.45 0.08
N SER A 186 1.15 32.12 0.07
CA SER A 186 2.03 31.26 0.87
C SER A 186 3.51 31.37 0.50
N LYS A 187 3.82 31.70 -0.76
CA LYS A 187 5.20 31.84 -1.24
C LYS A 187 5.74 33.27 -1.10
N LYS A 188 4.88 34.26 -0.93
CA LYS A 188 5.28 35.66 -0.77
C LYS A 188 6.12 35.82 0.50
N GLY A 189 7.34 36.31 0.36
CA GLY A 189 8.27 36.54 1.49
C GLY A 189 9.05 35.30 1.97
N ASN A 190 8.97 34.16 1.29
CA ASN A 190 9.75 32.98 1.66
C ASN A 190 11.25 33.20 1.42
N LYS A 191 12.05 33.24 2.50
CA LYS A 191 13.50 33.46 2.48
C LYS A 191 14.34 32.17 2.60
N ASN A 192 13.71 30.98 2.67
CA ASN A 192 14.40 29.72 3.01
C ASN A 192 15.52 29.33 2.03
N MET A 193 15.48 29.83 0.80
CA MET A 193 16.47 29.57 -0.24
C MET A 193 17.41 30.76 -0.49
N LEU A 194 17.18 31.90 0.17
CA LEU A 194 18.00 33.09 -0.01
C LEU A 194 19.36 32.86 0.68
N GLY A 195 20.45 32.99 -0.07
CA GLY A 195 21.82 32.80 0.44
C GLY A 195 22.31 31.35 0.52
N ARG A 196 21.46 30.34 0.26
CA ARG A 196 21.90 28.95 0.17
C ARG A 196 22.78 28.74 -1.07
N LYS A 197 24.01 28.28 -0.87
CA LYS A 197 24.91 27.83 -1.95
C LYS A 197 24.84 26.31 -2.08
N HIS A 198 24.71 25.81 -3.32
CA HIS A 198 24.83 24.38 -3.58
C HIS A 198 26.26 23.89 -3.32
N SER A 199 26.40 22.61 -2.92
CA SER A 199 27.71 21.96 -2.86
C SER A 199 28.33 21.87 -4.26
N ASP A 200 29.66 21.82 -4.33
CA ASP A 200 30.37 21.76 -5.61
C ASP A 200 30.05 20.47 -6.38
N GLU A 201 29.85 19.36 -5.67
CA GLU A 201 29.35 18.11 -6.25
C GLU A 201 27.96 18.31 -6.90
N THR A 202 27.05 18.99 -6.22
CA THR A 202 25.71 19.28 -6.76
C THR A 202 25.80 20.21 -7.98
N LYS A 203 26.68 21.22 -7.94
CA LYS A 203 26.94 22.11 -9.09
C LYS A 203 27.47 21.32 -10.29
N LYS A 204 28.39 20.38 -10.07
CA LYS A 204 28.95 19.50 -11.10
C LYS A 204 27.86 18.63 -11.74
N ARG A 205 27.04 17.96 -10.93
CA ARG A 205 25.91 17.14 -11.42
C ARG A 205 24.89 17.95 -12.23
N MET A 206 24.55 19.16 -11.77
CA MET A 206 23.67 20.06 -12.51
C MET A 206 24.28 20.51 -13.85
N SER A 207 25.59 20.78 -13.88
CA SER A 207 26.32 21.13 -15.10
C SER A 207 26.31 19.98 -16.13
N GLU A 208 26.60 18.76 -15.69
CA GLU A 208 26.56 17.57 -16.54
C GLU A 208 25.15 17.30 -17.09
N ALA A 209 24.11 17.42 -16.26
CA ALA A 209 22.73 17.30 -16.70
C ALA A 209 22.33 18.40 -17.71
N ALA A 210 22.84 19.62 -17.54
CA ALA A 210 22.58 20.72 -18.47
C ALA A 210 23.24 20.49 -19.85
N LYS A 211 24.46 19.92 -19.89
CA LYS A 211 25.15 19.56 -21.14
C LYS A 211 24.40 18.49 -21.94
N LYS A 212 23.72 17.56 -21.27
CA LYS A 212 22.91 16.51 -21.91
C LYS A 212 21.59 16.99 -22.48
N ARG A 213 21.16 18.23 -22.21
CA ARG A 213 19.92 18.78 -22.76
C ARG A 213 20.12 19.15 -24.23
N ILE A 214 19.53 18.37 -25.14
CA ILE A 214 19.39 18.74 -26.55
C ILE A 214 18.40 19.90 -26.64
N ARG A 215 18.89 21.12 -26.91
CA ARG A 215 18.03 22.27 -27.19
C ARG A 215 17.74 22.32 -28.69
N LYS A 216 16.46 22.34 -29.07
CA LYS A 216 16.06 22.66 -30.45
C LYS A 216 16.52 24.09 -30.78
N PRO A 217 16.94 24.36 -32.03
CA PRO A 217 17.22 25.73 -32.46
C PRO A 217 15.98 26.60 -32.26
N MET A 218 16.20 27.80 -31.74
CA MET A 218 15.14 28.77 -31.50
C MET A 218 14.54 29.23 -32.83
N SER A 219 13.22 29.42 -32.90
CA SER A 219 12.57 29.93 -34.11
C SER A 219 13.03 31.37 -34.42
N GLU A 220 13.07 31.73 -35.72
CA GLU A 220 13.44 33.08 -36.16
C GLU A 220 12.56 34.16 -35.54
N GLU A 221 11.27 33.89 -35.36
CA GLU A 221 10.34 34.81 -34.70
C GLU A 221 10.73 35.07 -33.24
N THR A 222 11.12 34.02 -32.52
CA THR A 222 11.53 34.15 -31.11
C THR A 222 12.89 34.87 -31.01
N LYS A 223 13.82 34.60 -31.93
CA LYS A 223 15.09 35.34 -32.03
C LYS A 223 14.85 36.83 -32.24
N LYS A 224 13.93 37.21 -33.13
CA LYS A 224 13.55 38.61 -33.36
C LYS A 224 12.95 39.26 -32.12
N LYS A 225 12.03 38.58 -31.41
CA LYS A 225 11.42 39.09 -30.15
C LYS A 225 12.47 39.33 -29.06
N ILE A 226 13.41 38.40 -28.88
CA ILE A 226 14.52 38.56 -27.92
C ILE A 226 15.46 39.70 -28.36
N GLY A 227 15.77 39.78 -29.65
CA GLY A 227 16.59 40.85 -30.21
C GLY A 227 16.00 42.24 -29.94
N LEU A 228 14.69 42.41 -30.20
CA LEU A 228 13.96 43.64 -29.97
C LEU A 228 13.89 44.00 -28.47
N ALA A 229 13.59 43.03 -27.60
CA ALA A 229 13.57 43.26 -26.16
C ALA A 229 14.94 43.69 -25.61
N ASN A 230 16.02 43.08 -26.12
CA ASN A 230 17.38 43.42 -25.75
C ASN A 230 17.80 44.80 -26.31
N SER A 231 17.42 45.14 -27.54
CA SER A 231 17.75 46.46 -28.11
C SER A 231 17.09 47.58 -27.32
N ILE A 232 15.86 47.38 -26.86
CA ILE A 232 15.15 48.33 -26.00
C ILE A 232 15.82 48.41 -24.62
N ALA A 233 16.13 47.26 -23.99
CA ALA A 233 16.70 47.22 -22.64
C ALA A 233 18.18 47.69 -22.55
N LEU A 234 18.90 47.66 -23.67
CA LEU A 234 20.32 48.04 -23.77
C LEU A 234 20.54 49.41 -24.42
N LEU A 235 19.49 50.07 -24.90
CA LEU A 235 19.58 51.41 -25.47
C LEU A 235 20.21 52.38 -24.44
N GLY A 236 21.33 53.01 -24.81
CA GLY A 236 22.06 53.94 -23.96
C GLY A 236 23.06 53.33 -22.95
N LYS A 237 23.10 52.00 -22.77
CA LYS A 237 24.08 51.36 -21.89
C LYS A 237 25.39 51.09 -22.63
N LYS A 238 26.46 51.82 -22.32
CA LYS A 238 27.81 51.58 -22.85
C LYS A 238 28.62 50.72 -21.88
N HIS A 239 29.20 49.62 -22.37
CA HIS A 239 30.17 48.84 -21.60
C HIS A 239 31.44 49.66 -21.32
N SER A 240 32.04 49.47 -20.14
CA SER A 240 33.35 50.03 -19.82
C SER A 240 34.44 49.47 -20.74
N ALA A 241 35.54 50.21 -20.92
CA ALA A 241 36.67 49.79 -21.75
C ALA A 241 37.24 48.43 -21.30
N GLU A 242 37.35 48.21 -19.98
CA GLU A 242 37.81 46.96 -19.39
C GLU A 242 36.88 45.78 -19.74
N THR A 243 35.57 45.99 -19.67
CA THR A 243 34.58 44.97 -20.02
C THR A 243 34.66 44.63 -21.50
N LYS A 244 34.83 45.63 -22.37
CA LYS A 244 35.03 45.41 -23.81
C LYS A 244 36.28 44.59 -24.09
N LEU A 245 37.38 44.87 -23.39
CA LEU A 245 38.63 44.12 -23.54
C LEU A 245 38.48 42.66 -23.10
N LYS A 246 37.81 42.42 -21.95
CA LYS A 246 37.52 41.07 -21.45
C LYS A 246 36.67 40.28 -22.45
N MET A 247 35.58 40.85 -22.94
CA MET A 247 34.73 40.20 -23.95
C MET A 247 35.50 39.86 -25.23
N SER A 248 36.36 40.77 -25.71
CA SER A 248 37.19 40.55 -26.90
C SER A 248 38.18 39.39 -26.72
N ARG A 249 38.85 39.31 -25.57
CA ARG A 249 39.77 38.19 -25.24
C ARG A 249 39.04 36.85 -25.24
N THR A 250 37.89 36.77 -24.57
CA THR A 250 37.09 35.53 -24.50
C THR A 250 36.56 35.08 -25.86
N GLN A 251 36.22 36.04 -26.74
CA GLN A 251 35.77 35.72 -28.10
C GLN A 251 36.91 35.17 -28.97
N LYS A 252 38.12 35.75 -28.86
CA LYS A 252 39.31 35.25 -29.55
C LYS A 252 39.71 33.84 -29.08
N GLU A 253 39.60 33.54 -27.80
CA GLU A 253 39.87 32.21 -27.26
C GLU A 253 38.85 31.15 -27.73
N ARG A 254 37.58 31.53 -27.88
CA ARG A 254 36.54 30.63 -28.41
C ARG A 254 36.73 30.28 -29.89
N LEU A 255 37.30 31.18 -30.68
CA LEU A 255 37.56 30.96 -32.11
C LEU A 255 38.85 30.15 -32.37
N LYS A 256 39.69 29.96 -31.35
CA LYS A 256 40.91 29.13 -31.40
C LYS A 256 40.66 27.66 -31.00
N LYS A 257 39.45 27.32 -30.59
CA LYS A 257 39.00 25.95 -30.26
C LYS A 257 38.04 25.45 -31.32
#